data_AF-A0A0G0GEW4-F1
#
_entry.id   AF-A0A0G0GEW4-F1
#
_cell.length_a   1.000
_cell.length_b   1.000
_cell.length_c   1.000
_cell.angle_alpha   90.00
_cell.angle_beta   90.00
_cell.angle_gamma   90.00
#
_symmetry.space_group_name_H-M   'P 1'
#
loop_
_entity.id
_entity.type
_entity.pdbx_description
1 polymer ?
#
loop_
_entity_poly.entity_id
_entity_poly.type
_entity_poly.pdbx_seq_one_letter_code
_entity_poly.pdbx_strand_id
1 'polypeptide(L)' 'MEQDINKVEEQIKKLEEKMVNPDFWNDKNKAQTVLKELRGVQIMEQGCLFKYDNNF' A
#
# COMPACT_ATOMS: atom_id res chain seq x y z
N MET A 1 -3.52 7.96 16.38
CA MET A 1 -4.22 8.33 15.14
C MET A 1 -3.30 8.97 14.09
N GLU A 2 -2.16 9.56 14.44
CA GLU A 2 -1.16 10.05 13.45
C GLU A 2 -0.09 9.00 13.06
N GLN A 3 0.07 7.96 13.88
CA GLN A 3 1.12 6.95 13.68
C GLN A 3 0.82 5.92 12.59
N ASP A 4 -0.46 5.71 12.24
CA ASP A 4 -0.85 4.69 11.28
C ASP A 4 -0.68 5.15 9.83
N ILE A 5 -0.93 6.44 9.55
CA ILE A 5 -0.77 7.03 8.22
C ILE A 5 0.72 7.03 7.82
N ASN A 6 1.60 7.47 8.72
CA ASN A 6 3.05 7.48 8.48
C ASN A 6 3.60 6.06 8.22
N LYS A 7 3.09 5.04 8.92
CA LYS A 7 3.51 3.64 8.70
C LYS A 7 3.00 3.10 7.37
N VAL A 8 1.79 3.47 6.97
CA VAL A 8 1.19 3.10 5.69
C VAL A 8 1.97 3.72 4.53
N GLU A 9 2.27 5.01 4.60
CA GLU A 9 3.09 5.69 3.59
C GLU A 9 4.48 5.09 3.49
N GLU A 10 5.14 4.79 4.61
CA GLU A 10 6.47 4.18 4.62
C GLU A 10 6.48 2.77 4.01
N GLN A 11 5.40 2.00 4.20
CA GLN A 11 5.21 0.69 3.57
C GLN A 11 4.96 0.80 2.07
N ILE A 12 4.12 1.74 1.63
CA ILE A 12 3.88 2.02 0.21
C ILE A 12 5.21 2.37 -0.48
N LYS A 13 5.98 3.29 0.10
CA LYS A 13 7.26 3.75 -0.45
C LYS A 13 8.27 2.62 -0.63
N LYS A 14 8.38 1.72 0.36
CA LYS A 14 9.24 0.53 0.29
C LYS A 14 8.79 -0.47 -0.78
N LEU A 15 7.49 -0.57 -1.04
CA LEU A 15 6.96 -1.45 -2.08
C LEU A 15 7.16 -0.82 -3.47
N GLU A 16 6.99 0.50 -3.60
CA GLU A 16 7.27 1.25 -4.82
C GLU A 16 8.75 1.19 -5.22
N GLU A 17 9.68 1.35 -4.28
CA GLU A 17 11.12 1.21 -4.54
C GLU A 17 11.49 -0.18 -5.08
N LYS A 18 10.83 -1.23 -4.57
CA LYS A 18 11.01 -2.59 -5.09
C LYS A 18 10.46 -2.72 -6.50
N MET A 19 9.34 -2.08 -6.82
CA MET A 19 8.73 -2.09 -8.15
C MET A 19 9.55 -1.33 -9.20
N VAL A 20 10.39 -0.37 -8.81
CA VAL A 20 11.32 0.31 -9.73
C VAL A 20 12.40 -0.64 -10.25
N ASN A 21 12.75 -1.68 -9.49
CA ASN A 21 13.75 -2.65 -9.91
C ASN A 21 13.18 -3.59 -11.00
N PRO A 22 13.77 -3.68 -12.20
CA PRO A 22 13.29 -4.60 -13.24
C PRO A 22 13.35 -6.08 -12.83
N ASP A 23 14.27 -6.48 -11.95
CA ASP A 23 14.36 -7.86 -11.42
C ASP A 23 13.15 -8.24 -10.57
N PHE A 24 12.48 -7.25 -9.98
CA PHE A 24 11.28 -7.47 -9.20
C PHE A 24 10.13 -8.01 -10.05
N TRP A 25 10.02 -7.54 -11.29
CA TRP A 25 9.00 -8.01 -12.25
C TRP A 25 9.32 -9.37 -12.84
N ASN A 26 10.56 -9.85 -12.65
CA ASN A 26 11.01 -11.15 -13.13
C ASN A 26 10.35 -12.30 -12.35
N ASP A 27 10.01 -12.06 -11.08
CA ASP A 27 9.24 -12.99 -10.25
C ASP A 27 7.78 -12.54 -10.17
N LYS A 28 6.96 -12.99 -11.13
CA LYS A 28 5.53 -12.68 -11.22
C LYS A 28 4.77 -13.01 -9.93
N ASN A 29 5.14 -14.08 -9.22
CA ASN A 29 4.48 -14.48 -7.98
C ASN A 29 4.77 -13.48 -6.86
N LYS A 30 6.03 -13.03 -6.73
CA LYS A 30 6.39 -11.97 -5.78
C LYS A 30 5.77 -10.63 -6.15
N ALA A 31 5.81 -10.24 -7.41
CA ALA A 31 5.21 -8.99 -7.87
C ALA A 31 3.70 -8.96 -7.58
N GLN A 32 2.98 -10.05 -7.86
CA GLN A 32 1.55 -10.14 -7.60
C GLN A 32 1.21 -10.16 -6.10
N THR A 33 2.06 -10.75 -5.27
CA THR A 33 1.92 -10.74 -3.81
C THR A 33 2.07 -9.33 -3.26
N VAL A 34 3.11 -8.62 -3.68
CA VAL A 34 3.36 -7.23 -3.28
C VAL A 34 2.27 -6.30 -3.76
N LEU A 35 1.77 -6.45 -4.98
CA LEU A 35 0.65 -5.66 -5.49
C LEU A 35 -0.65 -5.89 -4.70
N LYS A 36 -0.89 -7.12 -4.22
CA LYS A 36 -2.03 -7.42 -3.34
C LYS A 36 -1.87 -6.75 -1.97
N GLU A 37 -0.67 -6.77 -1.40
CA GLU A 37 -0.37 -6.08 -0.15
C GLU A 37 -0.54 -4.56 -0.30
N LEU A 38 0.01 -3.97 -1.37
CA LEU A 38 -0.14 -2.56 -1.72
C LEU A 38 -1.62 -2.15 -1.83
N ARG A 39 -2.41 -2.94 -2.56
CA ARG A 39 -3.85 -2.67 -2.69
C ARG A 39 -4.59 -2.84 -1.36
N GLY A 40 -4.22 -3.82 -0.55
CA GLY A 40 -4.80 -4.01 0.79
C GLY A 40 -4.50 -2.83 1.72
N VAL A 41 -3.28 -2.31 1.68
CA VAL A 41 -2.83 -1.15 2.44
C VAL A 41 -3.53 0.14 1.98
N GLN A 42 -3.66 0.36 0.67
CA GLN A 42 -4.42 1.48 0.10
C GLN A 42 -5.93 1.40 0.40
N ILE A 43 -6.50 0.20 0.49
CA ILE A 43 -7.90 0.00 0.91
C ILE A 43 -8.06 0.26 2.41
N MET A 44 -7.07 -0.03 3.25
CA MET A 44 -7.12 0.35 4.66
C MET A 44 -6.99 1.87 4.84
N GLU A 45 -6.13 2.52 4.06
CA GLU A 45 -6.00 3.98 4.02
C GLU A 45 -7.31 4.65 3.56
N GLN A 46 -7.83 4.25 2.41
CA GLN A 46 -9.10 4.75 1.89
C GLN A 46 -10.28 4.34 2.77
N GLY A 47 -10.31 3.13 3.31
CA GLY A 47 -11.35 2.64 4.21
C GLY A 47 -11.35 3.34 5.57
N CYS A 48 -10.20 3.84 6.02
CA CYS A 48 -10.12 4.82 7.10
C CYS A 48 -10.73 6.15 6.64
N LEU A 49 -10.31 6.73 5.50
CA LEU A 49 -10.87 7.98 4.98
C LEU A 49 -12.40 7.95 4.76
N PHE A 50 -12.95 6.91 4.13
CA PHE A 50 -14.39 6.76 3.85
C PHE A 50 -15.24 6.54 5.10
N LYS A 51 -14.67 6.03 6.20
CA LYS A 51 -15.35 5.96 7.51
C LYS A 51 -15.43 7.33 8.18
N TYR A 52 -14.57 8.28 7.82
CA TYR A 52 -14.63 9.67 8.28
C TYR A 52 -15.60 10.51 7.44
N ASP A 53 -15.74 10.24 6.13
CA ASP A 53 -16.58 11.05 5.22
C ASP A 53 -18.10 10.75 5.30
N ASN A 54 -18.56 9.72 6.00
CA ASN A 54 -20.00 9.44 6.20
C ASN A 54 -20.59 10.05 7.49
N ASN A 55 -19.99 11.13 8.01
CA ASN A 55 -20.56 11.96 9.08
C ASN A 55 -20.81 13.41 8.61
N PHE A 56 -21.47 13.59 7.47
CA PHE A 56 -22.05 14.88 7.07
C PHE A 56 -23.36 14.70 6.29
#